data_AF-A0A832HWI3-F1
#
_entry.id   AF-A0A832HWI3-F1
#
_cell.length_a   1.000
_cell.length_b   1.000
_cell.length_c   1.000
_cell.angle_alpha   90.00
_cell.angle_beta   90.00
_cell.angle_gamma   90.00
#
_symmetry.space_group_name_H-M   'P 1'
#
loop_
_entity.id
_entity.type
_entity.pdbx_description
1 polymer ?
#
loop_
_entity_poly.entity_id
_entity_poly.type
_entity_poly.pdbx_seq_one_letter_code
_entity_poly.pdbx_strand_id
1 'polypeptide(L)'
;MSWIQDFFAPEQRTWESFYRTRWAYDKKVRSTHGVNCTGSCSWEIYVKNGMVVWELQALDYPVISEAIPPYEPRGCQRGISYSWYLYSPLRVKYPYIRGVLLDLWRQARKKHPDDPIAAWRSIVSDPD
;
A
#
# COMPACT_ATOMS: atom_id res chain seq x y z
N MET A 1 -4.86 15.85 -25.22
CA MET A 1 -4.99 16.91 -24.20
C MET A 1 -5.76 18.09 -24.81
N SER A 2 -7.08 17.97 -25.03
CA SER A 2 -7.86 18.99 -25.79
C SER A 2 -8.67 19.95 -24.90
N TRP A 3 -8.55 19.87 -23.57
CA TRP A 3 -9.39 20.60 -22.62
C TRP A 3 -8.71 21.80 -21.95
N ILE A 4 -7.45 22.09 -22.30
CA ILE A 4 -6.75 23.30 -21.86
C ILE A 4 -6.56 24.18 -23.10
N GLN A 5 -7.26 25.31 -23.16
CA GLN A 5 -7.13 26.30 -24.23
C GLN A 5 -6.37 27.51 -23.69
N ASP A 6 -5.17 27.75 -24.23
CA ASP A 6 -4.31 28.86 -23.81
C ASP A 6 -4.55 30.09 -24.69
N PHE A 7 -5.51 30.93 -24.28
CA PHE A 7 -5.95 32.09 -25.06
C PHE A 7 -5.03 33.32 -24.96
N PHE A 8 -4.09 33.36 -24.01
CA PHE A 8 -3.19 34.49 -23.82
C PHE A 8 -1.79 34.05 -23.34
N ALA A 9 -0.75 34.53 -24.02
CA ALA A 9 0.67 34.33 -23.71
C ALA A 9 1.05 32.92 -23.17
N PRO A 10 0.76 31.83 -23.91
CA PRO A 10 1.06 30.45 -23.49
C PRO A 10 2.51 30.23 -23.07
N GLU A 11 3.46 30.91 -23.73
CA GLU A 11 4.89 30.82 -23.42
C GLU A 11 5.25 31.35 -22.02
N GLN A 12 4.42 32.22 -21.42
CA GLN A 12 4.63 32.74 -20.07
C GLN A 12 4.05 31.82 -18.97
N ARG A 13 3.26 30.80 -19.34
CA ARG A 13 2.59 29.86 -18.42
C ARG A 13 3.36 28.55 -18.22
N THR A 14 4.66 28.56 -18.51
CA THR A 14 5.54 27.39 -18.35
C THR A 14 5.57 26.83 -16.93
N TRP A 15 5.35 27.67 -15.91
CA TRP A 15 5.26 27.25 -14.50
C TRP A 15 4.17 26.20 -14.24
N GLU A 16 3.08 26.19 -15.02
CA GLU A 16 2.00 25.22 -14.87
C GLU A 16 2.42 23.78 -15.17
N SER A 17 3.50 23.61 -15.93
CA SER A 17 4.13 22.30 -16.16
C SER A 17 4.52 21.61 -14.85
N PHE A 18 4.79 22.37 -13.78
CA PHE A 18 5.06 21.84 -12.45
C PHE A 18 3.89 20.98 -11.94
N TYR A 19 2.67 21.53 -11.96
CA TYR A 19 1.47 20.82 -11.49
C TYR A 19 1.06 19.70 -12.45
N ARG A 20 1.16 19.93 -13.77
CA ARG A 20 0.89 18.87 -14.77
C ARG A 20 1.81 17.68 -14.58
N THR A 21 3.10 17.93 -14.37
CA THR A 21 4.10 16.89 -14.12
C THR A 21 3.87 16.23 -12.77
N ARG A 22 3.47 16.97 -11.73
CA ARG A 22 3.09 16.36 -10.44
C ARG A 22 1.96 15.35 -10.60
N TRP A 23 0.93 15.68 -11.39
CA TRP A 23 -0.22 14.81 -11.63
C TRP A 23 0.09 13.62 -12.55
N ALA A 24 1.02 13.78 -13.50
CA ALA A 24 1.41 12.71 -14.40
C ALA A 24 1.98 11.49 -13.66
N TYR A 25 1.75 10.29 -14.19
CA TYR A 25 2.15 9.01 -13.62
C TYR A 25 2.57 8.05 -14.73
N ASP A 26 3.31 7.00 -14.37
CA ASP A 26 3.85 6.02 -15.33
C ASP A 26 2.79 4.98 -15.70
N LYS A 27 2.06 4.49 -14.68
CA LYS A 27 0.98 3.52 -14.82
C LYS A 27 -0.01 3.61 -13.68
N LYS A 28 -1.20 3.06 -13.92
CA LYS A 28 -2.21 2.78 -12.89
C LYS A 28 -2.44 1.28 -12.76
N VAL A 29 -2.68 0.80 -11.54
CA VAL A 29 -2.90 -0.61 -11.24
C VAL A 29 -4.18 -0.76 -10.42
N ARG A 30 -5.02 -1.75 -10.73
CA ARG A 30 -6.22 -2.03 -9.94
C ARG A 30 -5.87 -2.78 -8.66
N SER A 31 -6.40 -2.32 -7.53
CA SER A 31 -6.29 -3.02 -6.24
C SER A 31 -7.48 -2.69 -5.33
N THR A 32 -7.48 -3.24 -4.11
CA THR A 32 -8.44 -2.96 -3.04
C THR A 32 -7.75 -2.99 -1.67
N HIS A 33 -8.46 -2.61 -0.62
CA HIS A 33 -7.96 -2.66 0.76
C HIS A 33 -8.48 -3.90 1.48
N GLY A 34 -7.58 -4.84 1.81
CA GLY A 34 -7.87 -6.06 2.57
C GLY A 34 -8.07 -5.80 4.07
N VAL A 35 -8.91 -4.83 4.42
CA VAL A 35 -9.24 -4.45 5.81
C VAL A 35 -10.72 -4.70 6.08
N ASN A 36 -11.03 -5.19 7.28
CA ASN A 36 -12.39 -5.54 7.70
C ASN A 36 -13.28 -4.29 7.89
N CYS A 37 -13.76 -3.71 6.79
CA CYS A 37 -14.49 -2.44 6.77
C CYS A 37 -15.81 -2.49 6.00
N THR A 38 -16.19 -3.67 5.49
CA THR A 38 -17.34 -3.91 4.59
C THR A 38 -17.33 -3.12 3.27
N GLY A 39 -16.35 -2.24 3.05
CA GLY A 39 -16.30 -1.37 1.89
C GLY A 39 -16.06 -2.12 0.58
N SER A 40 -15.07 -3.01 0.53
CA SER A 40 -14.67 -3.74 -0.70
C SER A 40 -14.51 -2.81 -1.92
N CYS A 41 -14.02 -1.60 -1.70
CA CYS A 41 -13.88 -0.58 -2.72
C CYS A 41 -12.69 -0.91 -3.64
N SER A 42 -12.89 -0.89 -4.95
CA SER A 42 -11.85 -0.91 -5.98
C SER A 42 -11.18 0.46 -6.14
N TRP A 43 -9.86 0.45 -6.27
CA TRP A 43 -9.01 1.64 -6.39
C TRP A 43 -8.08 1.54 -7.59
N GLU A 44 -7.78 2.68 -8.20
CA GLU A 44 -6.67 2.89 -9.11
C GLU A 44 -5.45 3.36 -8.32
N ILE A 45 -4.40 2.54 -8.29
CA ILE A 45 -3.14 2.82 -7.62
C ILE A 45 -2.19 3.44 -8.64
N TYR A 46 -1.74 4.66 -8.40
CA TYR A 46 -0.88 5.39 -9.31
C TYR A 46 0.59 5.17 -8.96
N VAL A 47 1.38 4.80 -9.97
CA VAL A 47 2.82 4.59 -9.87
C VAL A 47 3.53 5.67 -10.68
N LYS A 48 4.52 6.32 -10.08
CA LYS A 48 5.36 7.33 -10.71
C LYS A 48 6.81 7.15 -10.27
N ASN A 49 7.75 7.17 -11.22
CA ASN A 49 9.16 6.86 -11.00
C ASN A 49 9.36 5.49 -10.30
N GLY A 50 8.55 4.51 -10.67
CA GLY A 50 8.59 3.16 -10.06
C GLY A 50 8.10 3.08 -8.62
N MET A 51 7.55 4.16 -8.05
CA MET A 51 7.00 4.20 -6.69
C MET A 51 5.50 4.45 -6.70
N VAL A 52 4.76 3.85 -5.78
CA VAL A 52 3.35 4.19 -5.57
C VAL A 52 3.29 5.60 -4.96
N VAL A 53 2.48 6.48 -5.53
CA VAL A 53 2.44 7.90 -5.13
C VAL A 53 1.11 8.35 -4.52
N TRP A 54 -0.01 7.83 -5.02
CA TRP A 54 -1.35 8.03 -4.47
C TRP A 54 -2.31 6.99 -5.05
N GLU A 55 -3.55 7.01 -4.61
CA GLU A 55 -4.65 6.20 -5.12
C GLU A 55 -5.89 7.07 -5.32
N LEU A 56 -6.76 6.69 -6.25
CA LEU A 56 -8.11 7.24 -6.41
C LEU A 56 -9.10 6.09 -6.58
N GLN A 57 -10.36 6.33 -6.30
CA GLN A 57 -11.38 5.32 -6.50
C GLN A 57 -11.49 4.94 -7.97
N ALA A 58 -11.65 3.65 -8.25
CA ALA A 58 -12.10 3.20 -9.56
C ALA A 58 -13.60 3.47 -9.70
N LEU A 59 -14.03 3.93 -10.88
CA LEU A 59 -15.42 4.36 -11.12
C LEU A 59 -16.21 3.41 -12.02
N ASP A 60 -15.59 2.33 -12.46
CA ASP A 60 -16.10 1.41 -13.49
C ASP A 60 -16.78 0.16 -12.91
N TYR A 61 -17.49 0.30 -11.79
CA TYR A 61 -18.35 -0.78 -11.33
C TYR A 61 -19.46 -1.01 -12.37
N PRO A 62 -19.86 -2.28 -12.62
CA PRO A 62 -21.00 -2.54 -13.49
C PRO A 62 -22.25 -1.81 -13.01
N VAL A 63 -22.95 -1.14 -13.93
CA VAL A 63 -24.26 -0.55 -13.66
C VAL A 63 -25.26 -1.68 -13.49
N ILE A 64 -25.92 -1.72 -12.34
CA ILE A 64 -26.87 -2.79 -12.01
C ILE A 64 -28.23 -2.54 -12.65
N SER A 65 -28.70 -1.30 -12.63
CA SER A 65 -29.96 -0.86 -13.23
C SER A 65 -29.94 0.66 -13.41
N GLU A 66 -30.60 1.16 -14.46
CA GLU A 66 -30.80 2.59 -14.70
C GLU A 66 -31.79 3.23 -13.69
N ALA A 67 -32.57 2.41 -12.97
CA ALA A 67 -33.55 2.88 -12.00
C ALA A 67 -32.94 3.27 -10.64
N ILE A 68 -31.66 2.92 -10.38
CA ILE A 68 -30.97 3.23 -9.12
C ILE A 68 -29.63 3.92 -9.37
N PRO A 69 -29.15 4.77 -8.44
CA PRO A 69 -27.83 5.36 -8.56
C PRO A 69 -26.71 4.31 -8.64
N PRO A 70 -25.64 4.57 -9.40
CA PRO A 70 -24.49 3.69 -9.47
C PRO A 70 -23.72 3.66 -8.13
N TYR A 71 -22.89 2.64 -7.94
CA TYR A 71 -22.08 2.48 -6.73
C TYR A 71 -20.85 3.39 -6.66
N GLU A 72 -20.36 3.87 -7.80
CA GLU A 72 -19.20 4.75 -7.83
C GLU A 72 -19.46 6.05 -7.05
N PRO A 73 -18.43 6.66 -6.42
CA PRO A 73 -17.03 6.22 -6.39
C PRO A 73 -16.72 5.20 -5.28
N ARG A 74 -17.65 4.94 -4.35
CA ARG A 74 -17.33 4.35 -3.03
C ARG A 74 -16.14 5.07 -2.37
N GLY A 75 -15.28 4.33 -1.68
CA GLY A 75 -14.09 4.85 -1.02
C GLY A 75 -14.37 5.49 0.35
N CYS A 76 -13.30 5.82 1.07
CA CYS A 76 -13.37 6.53 2.36
C CYS A 76 -12.03 7.21 2.67
N GLN A 77 -12.02 8.07 3.69
CA GLN A 77 -10.82 8.79 4.14
C GLN A 77 -9.69 7.88 4.64
N ARG A 78 -10.00 6.65 5.06
CA ARG A 78 -8.98 5.67 5.49
C ARG A 78 -8.33 5.00 4.28
N GLY A 79 -9.12 4.73 3.25
CA GLY A 79 -8.65 4.11 2.02
C GLY A 79 -7.76 5.06 1.21
N ILE A 80 -8.16 6.33 1.05
CA ILE A 80 -7.39 7.31 0.27
C ILE A 80 -5.99 7.58 0.85
N SER A 81 -5.77 7.29 2.14
CA SER A 81 -4.48 7.46 2.81
C SER A 81 -3.59 6.22 2.82
N TYR A 82 -4.02 5.08 2.25
CA TYR A 82 -3.33 3.80 2.44
C TYR A 82 -1.91 3.77 1.85
N SER A 83 -1.69 4.45 0.73
CA SER A 83 -0.39 4.63 0.06
C SER A 83 0.71 5.16 0.99
N TRP A 84 0.36 5.87 2.07
CA TRP A 84 1.31 6.31 3.09
C TRP A 84 2.06 5.14 3.74
N TYR A 85 1.38 4.03 4.02
CA TYR A 85 1.96 2.89 4.73
C TYR A 85 3.14 2.25 4.01
N LEU A 86 3.21 2.38 2.68
CA LEU A 86 4.24 1.72 1.86
C LEU A 86 5.65 2.15 2.27
N TYR A 87 5.81 3.44 2.58
CA TYR A 87 7.11 4.07 2.88
C TYR A 87 7.14 4.78 4.23
N SER A 88 6.05 4.70 5.00
CA SER A 88 5.96 5.27 6.35
C SER A 88 7.03 4.74 7.31
N PRO A 89 7.35 5.47 8.39
CA PRO A 89 8.21 4.96 9.46
C PRO A 89 7.64 3.73 10.18
N LEU A 90 6.36 3.41 10.00
CA LEU A 90 5.70 2.24 10.58
C LEU A 90 5.84 0.96 9.74
N ARG A 91 6.43 1.06 8.53
CA ARG A 91 6.58 -0.10 7.65
C ARG A 91 7.53 -1.12 8.26
N VAL A 92 7.00 -2.31 8.59
CA VAL A 92 7.81 -3.49 8.91
C VAL A 92 8.57 -3.91 7.65
N LYS A 93 9.91 -3.83 7.69
CA LYS A 93 10.79 -4.13 6.55
C LYS A 93 11.40 -5.53 6.62
N TYR A 94 11.53 -6.09 7.82
CA TYR A 94 12.19 -7.36 8.09
C TYR A 94 11.38 -8.21 9.07
N PRO A 95 11.55 -9.54 9.09
CA PRO A 95 11.04 -10.38 10.17
C PRO A 95 11.66 -9.95 11.51
N TYR A 96 10.84 -9.79 12.54
CA TYR A 96 11.29 -9.47 13.90
C TYR A 96 11.07 -10.66 14.83
N ILE A 97 11.98 -10.78 15.79
CA ILE A 97 11.90 -11.71 16.92
C ILE A 97 12.33 -10.95 18.16
N ARG A 98 11.75 -11.28 19.31
CA ARG A 98 12.17 -10.71 20.60
C ARG A 98 13.65 -11.06 20.84
N GLY A 99 14.49 -10.07 21.19
CA GLY A 99 15.94 -10.26 21.33
C GLY A 99 16.31 -11.43 22.25
N VAL A 100 15.71 -11.48 23.45
CA VAL A 100 15.91 -12.57 24.42
C VAL A 100 15.60 -13.94 23.82
N LEU A 101 14.49 -14.06 23.09
CA LEU A 101 14.11 -15.31 22.44
C LEU A 101 15.11 -15.70 21.35
N LEU A 102 15.61 -14.74 20.58
CA LEU A 102 16.61 -15.00 19.53
C LEU A 102 17.93 -15.48 20.12
N ASP A 103 18.34 -14.94 21.27
CA ASP A 103 19.57 -15.36 21.95
C ASP A 103 19.44 -16.79 22.49
N LEU A 104 18.33 -17.10 23.17
CA LEU A 104 18.00 -18.48 23.60
C LEU A 104 17.95 -19.43 22.41
N TRP A 105 17.26 -19.04 21.33
CA TRP A 105 17.14 -19.84 20.11
C TRP A 105 18.51 -20.14 19.49
N ARG A 106 19.38 -19.15 19.37
CA ARG A 106 20.74 -19.33 18.83
C ARG A 106 21.58 -20.26 19.70
N GLN A 107 21.46 -20.19 21.02
CA GLN A 107 22.15 -21.09 21.93
C GLN A 107 21.61 -22.52 21.84
N ALA A 108 20.29 -22.70 21.85
CA ALA A 108 19.66 -24.00 21.71
C ALA A 108 19.98 -24.66 20.36
N ARG A 109 20.00 -23.88 19.27
CA ARG A 109 20.39 -24.36 17.93
C ARG A 109 21.86 -24.79 17.83
N LYS A 110 22.75 -24.24 18.66
CA LYS A 110 24.13 -24.75 18.77
C LYS A 110 24.20 -26.08 19.51
N LYS A 111 23.36 -26.29 20.54
CA LYS A 111 23.27 -27.55 21.29
C LYS A 111 22.57 -28.66 20.52
N HIS A 112 21.59 -28.30 19.68
CA HIS A 112 20.80 -29.20 18.85
C HIS A 112 20.88 -28.78 17.37
N PRO A 113 22.03 -28.97 16.70
CA PRO A 113 22.26 -28.49 15.34
C PRO A 113 21.33 -29.12 14.30
N ASP A 114 21.01 -30.41 14.45
CA ASP A 114 20.24 -31.17 13.46
C ASP A 114 18.75 -31.31 13.82
N ASP A 115 18.35 -30.85 15.00
CA ASP A 115 16.97 -30.98 15.49
C ASP A 115 16.44 -29.63 16.05
N PRO A 116 15.76 -28.81 15.23
CA PRO A 116 15.16 -27.56 15.68
C PRO A 116 13.98 -27.78 16.63
N ILE A 117 13.34 -28.95 16.61
CA ILE A 117 12.25 -29.29 17.53
C ILE A 117 12.81 -29.57 18.92
N ALA A 118 13.92 -30.31 19.03
CA ALA A 118 14.64 -30.46 20.30
C ALA A 118 15.16 -29.12 20.83
N ALA A 119 15.70 -28.25 19.97
CA ALA A 119 16.12 -26.89 20.36
C ALA A 119 14.95 -26.06 20.91
N TRP A 120 13.78 -26.13 20.28
CA TRP A 120 12.59 -25.44 20.77
C TRP A 120 12.13 -26.03 22.10
N ARG A 121 12.05 -27.37 22.19
CA ARG A 121 11.66 -28.09 23.40
C ARG A 121 12.54 -27.71 24.59
N SER A 122 13.86 -27.56 24.40
CA SER A 122 14.77 -27.17 25.48
C SER A 122 14.50 -25.77 26.02
N ILE A 123 13.93 -24.86 25.22
CA ILE A 123 13.58 -23.51 25.67
C ILE A 123 12.23 -23.51 26.37
N VAL A 124 11.19 -24.08 25.75
CA VAL A 124 9.82 -24.00 26.29
C VAL A 124 9.56 -24.92 27.49
N SER A 125 10.44 -25.89 27.73
CA SER A 125 10.35 -26.77 28.91
C SER A 125 11.14 -26.22 30.10
N ASP A 126 11.92 -25.15 29.91
CA ASP A 126 12.61 -24.44 30.98
C ASP A 126 11.69 -23.34 31.53
N PRO A 127 11.32 -23.35 32.81
CA PRO A 127 10.45 -22.34 33.39
C PRO A 127 11.10 -20.96 33.57
N ASP A 128 12.44 -20.87 33.49
CA ASP A 128 13.24 -19.64 33.66
C ASP A 128 13.69 -19.03 32.32
#